data_AF-A0A954IR58-F1
#
_entry.id   AF-A0A954IR58-F1
#
_cell.length_a   1.000
_cell.length_b   1.000
_cell.length_c   1.000
_cell.angle_alpha   90.00
_cell.angle_beta   90.00
_cell.angle_gamma   90.00
#
_symmetry.space_group_name_H-M   'P 1'
#
loop_
_entity.id
_entity.type
_entity.pdbx_description
1 polymer ?
#
loop_
_entity_poly.entity_id
_entity_poly.type
_entity_poly.pdbx_seq_one_letter_code
_entity_poly.pdbx_strand_id
1 'polypeptide(L)'
;RNLLIGGTGHDVFFGGLFGGSLLIGGSTAYDNDAEALDLILQEWSSPRSLRQRVRNLSKGQGPILGGTGIKLDTRGPDKTVFDDGQTDDLIGGVFTQDWFFAKLSSKKANRDRVFGLSFFDELDRI
;
A
#
# COMPACT_ATOMS: atom_id res chain seq x y z
N ARG A 1 9.85 5.84 -7.06
CA ARG A 1 8.96 5.14 -6.12
C ARG A 1 7.67 4.88 -6.85
N ASN A 2 7.00 3.76 -6.61
CA ASN A 2 5.75 3.43 -7.33
C ASN A 2 4.58 3.31 -6.34
N LEU A 3 3.36 3.56 -6.83
CA LEU A 3 2.10 3.20 -6.22
C LEU A 3 1.42 2.19 -7.14
N LEU A 4 1.20 0.96 -6.66
CA LEU A 4 0.58 -0.13 -7.41
C LEU A 4 -0.62 -0.63 -6.61
N ILE A 5 -1.77 -0.71 -7.29
CA ILE A 5 -3.06 -1.12 -6.75
C ILE A 5 -3.56 -2.24 -7.67
N GLY A 6 -3.79 -3.44 -7.12
CA GLY A 6 -4.28 -4.59 -7.90
C GLY A 6 -5.74 -4.39 -8.34
N GLY A 7 -6.56 -3.87 -7.42
CA GLY A 7 -7.96 -3.56 -7.67
C GLY A 7 -8.84 -4.78 -7.40
N THR A 8 -9.34 -5.42 -8.45
CA THR A 8 -10.21 -6.60 -8.33
C THR A 8 -9.67 -7.73 -9.19
N GLY A 9 -9.65 -8.95 -8.67
CA GLY A 9 -9.25 -10.13 -9.42
C GLY A 9 -8.05 -10.81 -8.79
N HIS A 10 -7.49 -11.79 -9.50
CA HIS A 10 -6.23 -12.40 -9.08
C HIS A 10 -5.07 -11.62 -9.70
N ASP A 11 -4.44 -10.76 -8.90
CA ASP A 11 -3.44 -9.84 -9.41
C ASP A 11 -2.01 -10.33 -9.20
N VAL A 12 -1.16 -10.06 -10.18
CA VAL A 12 0.27 -10.35 -10.12
C VAL A 12 1.02 -9.12 -10.55
N PHE A 13 1.73 -8.47 -9.63
CA PHE A 13 2.45 -7.25 -9.95
C PHE A 13 3.76 -7.09 -9.20
N PHE A 14 4.65 -6.36 -9.86
CA PHE A 14 6.03 -6.17 -9.46
C PHE A 14 6.31 -4.70 -9.15
N GLY A 15 6.71 -4.43 -7.91
CA GLY A 15 7.08 -3.11 -7.40
C GLY A 15 8.34 -2.53 -8.03
N GLY A 16 9.09 -3.30 -8.81
CA GLY A 16 10.38 -2.88 -9.36
C GLY A 16 11.55 -3.27 -8.47
N LEU A 17 12.76 -3.25 -9.03
CA LEU A 17 14.00 -3.62 -8.33
C LEU A 17 14.55 -2.52 -7.41
N PHE A 18 14.14 -1.26 -7.63
CA PHE A 18 14.71 -0.08 -6.97
C PHE A 18 13.62 0.94 -6.61
N GLY A 19 13.93 1.85 -5.68
CA GLY A 19 13.14 3.04 -5.42
C GLY A 19 12.06 2.92 -4.35
N GLY A 20 11.65 1.72 -3.93
CA GLY A 20 10.60 1.54 -2.92
C GLY A 20 9.19 1.79 -3.47
N SER A 21 8.29 0.87 -3.21
CA SER A 21 6.96 0.78 -3.80
C SER A 21 5.90 0.56 -2.73
N LEU A 22 4.76 1.20 -2.93
CA LEU A 22 3.56 0.98 -2.16
C LEU A 22 2.69 0.02 -2.98
N LEU A 23 2.52 -1.21 -2.49
CA LEU A 23 1.83 -2.31 -3.16
C LEU A 23 0.54 -2.64 -2.40
N ILE A 24 -0.60 -2.53 -3.05
CA ILE A 24 -1.92 -2.80 -2.46
C ILE A 24 -2.60 -3.89 -3.27
N GLY A 25 -2.85 -5.07 -2.67
CA GLY A 25 -3.47 -6.20 -3.36
C GLY A 25 -4.87 -5.89 -3.86
N GLY A 26 -5.73 -5.32 -2.99
CA GLY A 26 -7.07 -4.91 -3.38
C GLY A 26 -7.16 -3.46 -3.88
N SER A 27 -8.15 -2.73 -3.38
CA SER A 27 -8.54 -1.38 -3.85
C SER A 27 -8.42 -0.32 -2.77
N THR A 28 -8.49 0.95 -3.17
CA THR A 28 -8.63 2.09 -2.26
C THR A 28 -9.91 2.88 -2.50
N ALA A 29 -10.33 3.67 -1.51
CA ALA A 29 -11.41 4.65 -1.67
C ALA A 29 -11.10 5.73 -2.72
N TYR A 30 -9.86 5.79 -3.21
CA TYR A 30 -9.33 6.85 -4.07
C TYR A 30 -9.03 6.37 -5.50
N ASP A 31 -9.36 5.13 -5.87
CA ASP A 31 -8.96 4.56 -7.17
C ASP A 31 -9.47 5.37 -8.39
N ASN A 32 -10.57 6.12 -8.21
CA ASN A 32 -11.14 7.02 -9.23
C ASN A 32 -10.87 8.51 -8.96
N ASP A 33 -10.01 8.83 -8.00
CA ASP A 33 -9.64 10.20 -7.61
C ASP A 33 -8.16 10.45 -7.89
N ALA A 34 -7.88 10.99 -9.08
CA ALA A 34 -6.52 11.25 -9.52
C ALA A 34 -5.76 12.25 -8.62
N GLU A 35 -6.46 13.22 -8.01
CA GLU A 35 -5.83 14.19 -7.10
C GLU A 35 -5.43 13.51 -5.79
N ALA A 36 -6.29 12.66 -5.24
CA ALA A 36 -5.97 11.89 -4.05
C ALA A 36 -4.82 10.88 -4.29
N LEU A 37 -4.82 10.18 -5.42
CA LEU A 37 -3.74 9.27 -5.80
C LEU A 37 -2.41 10.00 -5.99
N ASP A 38 -2.42 11.21 -6.56
CA ASP A 38 -1.22 12.03 -6.69
C ASP A 38 -0.69 12.46 -5.31
N LEU A 39 -1.55 12.91 -4.39
CA LEU A 39 -1.15 13.24 -3.02
C LEU A 39 -0.56 12.05 -2.26
N ILE A 40 -1.13 10.86 -2.44
CA ILE A 40 -0.59 9.60 -1.88
C ILE A 40 0.80 9.34 -2.45
N LEU A 41 0.96 9.42 -3.78
CA LEU A 41 2.24 9.19 -4.44
C LEU A 41 3.28 10.24 -4.07
N GLN A 42 2.89 11.51 -3.89
CA GLN A 42 3.75 12.58 -3.42
C GLN A 42 4.27 12.32 -2.00
N GLU A 43 3.40 11.94 -1.05
CA GLU A 43 3.85 11.59 0.31
C GLU A 43 4.74 10.35 0.29
N TRP A 44 4.37 9.32 -0.49
CA TRP A 44 5.18 8.12 -0.64
C TRP A 44 6.55 8.42 -1.26
N SER A 45 6.64 9.35 -2.20
CA SER A 45 7.87 9.75 -2.89
C SER A 45 8.69 10.79 -2.14
N SER A 46 8.19 11.31 -1.02
CA SER A 46 8.88 12.33 -0.23
C SER A 46 10.26 11.87 0.28
N PRO A 47 11.20 12.79 0.55
CA PRO A 47 12.53 12.45 1.08
C PRO A 47 12.50 11.96 2.55
N ARG A 48 11.31 11.80 3.14
CA ARG A 48 11.12 11.36 4.53
C ARG A 48 11.49 9.89 4.70
N SER A 49 11.80 9.51 5.94
CA SER A 49 12.05 8.10 6.26
C SER A 49 10.80 7.25 6.01
N LEU A 50 10.98 5.94 5.75
CA LEU A 50 9.86 5.02 5.57
C LEU A 50 8.83 5.16 6.70
N ARG A 51 9.28 5.12 7.96
CA ARG A 51 8.41 5.27 9.13
C ARG A 51 7.60 6.57 9.11
N GLN A 52 8.19 7.68 8.66
CA GLN A 52 7.46 8.95 8.56
C GLN A 52 6.43 8.91 7.43
N ARG A 53 6.78 8.35 6.27
CA ARG A 53 5.86 8.18 5.13
C ARG A 53 4.67 7.30 5.51
N VAL A 54 4.94 6.11 6.08
CA VAL A 54 3.93 5.17 6.59
C VAL A 54 3.01 5.83 7.60
N ARG A 55 3.55 6.54 8.60
CA ARG A 55 2.74 7.25 9.59
C ARG A 55 1.88 8.35 8.96
N ASN A 56 2.43 9.13 8.04
CA ASN A 56 1.72 10.23 7.39
C ASN A 56 0.56 9.69 6.54
N LEU A 57 0.82 8.67 5.73
CA LEU A 57 -0.17 7.99 4.89
C LEU A 57 -1.23 7.26 5.73
N SER A 58 -0.83 6.49 6.75
CA SER A 58 -1.79 5.75 7.59
C SER A 58 -2.72 6.64 8.41
N LYS A 59 -2.27 7.85 8.77
CA LYS A 59 -3.05 8.76 9.62
C LYS A 59 -3.65 9.96 8.88
N GLY A 60 -3.32 10.15 7.60
CA GLY A 60 -3.67 11.36 6.86
C GLY A 60 -3.08 12.62 7.49
N GLN A 61 -1.79 12.56 7.83
CA GLN A 61 -1.08 13.61 8.56
C GLN A 61 0.19 14.04 7.81
N GLY A 62 0.85 15.05 8.36
CA GLY A 62 2.11 15.57 7.82
C GLY A 62 1.88 16.66 6.78
N PRO A 63 2.97 17.16 6.17
CA PRO A 63 2.91 18.38 5.35
C PRO A 63 2.13 18.26 4.04
N ILE A 64 1.93 17.03 3.52
CA ILE A 64 1.25 16.80 2.23
C ILE A 64 -0.23 16.41 2.47
N LEU A 65 -0.49 15.50 3.41
CA LEU A 65 -1.84 14.95 3.65
C LEU A 65 -2.61 15.65 4.78
N GLY A 66 -1.95 16.51 5.56
CA GLY A 66 -2.59 17.20 6.68
C GLY A 66 -3.76 18.07 6.22
N GLY A 67 -4.97 17.77 6.70
CA GLY A 67 -6.18 18.53 6.39
C GLY A 67 -6.90 18.11 5.11
N THR A 68 -6.35 17.16 4.33
CA THR A 68 -7.00 16.66 3.10
C THR A 68 -8.04 15.58 3.39
N GLY A 69 -7.95 14.92 4.55
CA GLY A 69 -8.77 13.76 4.90
C GLY A 69 -8.32 12.46 4.21
N ILE A 70 -7.29 12.49 3.37
CA ILE A 70 -6.76 11.33 2.66
C ILE A 70 -5.87 10.51 3.60
N LYS A 71 -6.14 9.22 3.73
CA LYS A 71 -5.33 8.28 4.52
C LYS A 71 -5.41 6.87 3.93
N LEU A 72 -4.43 6.01 4.21
CA LEU A 72 -4.47 4.58 3.92
C LEU A 72 -4.72 3.82 5.22
N ASP A 73 -5.99 3.60 5.53
CA ASP A 73 -6.44 2.97 6.76
C ASP A 73 -7.16 1.65 6.43
N THR A 74 -6.80 0.58 7.15
CA THR A 74 -7.40 -0.75 6.96
C THR A 74 -8.46 -1.06 8.01
N ARG A 75 -8.70 -0.16 8.96
CA ARG A 75 -9.45 -0.42 10.20
C ARG A 75 -10.68 0.47 10.36
N GLY A 76 -11.69 -0.08 11.01
CA GLY A 76 -12.89 0.66 11.41
C GLY A 76 -13.86 0.97 10.25
N PRO A 77 -14.92 1.73 10.52
CA PRO A 77 -15.95 2.09 9.54
C PRO A 77 -15.41 3.05 8.46
N ASP A 78 -14.40 3.85 8.78
CA ASP A 78 -13.80 4.85 7.88
C ASP A 78 -12.51 4.33 7.22
N LYS A 79 -12.38 3.01 7.05
CA LYS A 79 -11.25 2.41 6.33
C LYS A 79 -11.30 2.82 4.87
N THR A 80 -10.13 2.92 4.27
CA THR A 80 -9.92 3.43 2.90
C THR A 80 -9.13 2.48 2.02
N VAL A 81 -8.67 1.36 2.56
CA VAL A 81 -8.04 0.25 1.82
C VAL A 81 -8.88 -1.01 2.03
N PHE A 82 -9.14 -1.73 0.94
CA PHE A 82 -10.10 -2.84 0.92
C PHE A 82 -9.50 -4.08 0.27
N ASP A 83 -9.63 -5.23 0.94
CA ASP A 83 -9.48 -6.55 0.33
C ASP A 83 -10.57 -6.78 -0.73
N ASP A 84 -10.19 -7.40 -1.85
CA ASP A 84 -11.08 -7.73 -2.96
C ASP A 84 -11.62 -9.18 -2.88
N GLY A 85 -11.11 -9.96 -1.92
CA GLY A 85 -11.53 -11.33 -1.68
C GLY A 85 -10.70 -12.39 -2.40
N GLN A 86 -9.76 -12.01 -3.26
CA GLN A 86 -8.98 -12.91 -4.10
C GLN A 86 -7.61 -13.24 -3.50
N THR A 87 -6.75 -13.89 -4.29
CA THR A 87 -5.35 -14.17 -3.93
C THR A 87 -4.45 -13.40 -4.87
N ASP A 88 -3.59 -12.55 -4.31
CA ASP A 88 -2.65 -11.75 -5.09
C ASP A 88 -1.19 -12.14 -4.88
N ASP A 89 -0.37 -11.84 -5.89
CA ASP A 89 1.10 -11.94 -5.86
C ASP A 89 1.73 -10.56 -5.84
N LEU A 90 2.15 -10.15 -4.65
CA LEU A 90 2.80 -8.87 -4.41
C LEU A 90 4.31 -9.06 -4.37
N ILE A 91 5.02 -8.57 -5.39
CA ILE A 91 6.46 -8.80 -5.52
C ILE A 91 7.21 -7.47 -5.33
N GLY A 92 7.91 -7.30 -4.21
CA GLY A 92 8.77 -6.15 -3.95
C GLY A 92 10.22 -6.34 -4.37
N GLY A 93 11.04 -5.32 -4.09
CA GLY A 93 12.47 -5.33 -4.35
C GLY A 93 13.28 -5.77 -3.12
N VAL A 94 14.38 -6.50 -3.34
CA VAL A 94 15.15 -7.16 -2.25
C VAL A 94 16.01 -6.19 -1.43
N PHE A 95 16.09 -4.91 -1.80
CA PHE A 95 16.85 -3.87 -1.10
C PHE A 95 16.14 -2.50 -1.13
N THR A 96 14.82 -2.54 -1.26
CA THR A 96 13.97 -1.34 -1.30
C THR A 96 13.32 -1.09 0.05
N GLN A 97 12.54 -0.02 0.12
CA GLN A 97 11.68 0.28 1.26
C GLN A 97 10.26 0.24 0.71
N ASP A 98 9.72 -0.96 0.64
CA ASP A 98 8.37 -1.25 0.16
C ASP A 98 7.38 -1.22 1.32
N TRP A 99 6.12 -0.95 1.00
CA TRP A 99 5.01 -1.09 1.94
C TRP A 99 3.90 -1.87 1.26
N PHE A 100 3.57 -3.01 1.84
CA PHE A 100 2.59 -3.95 1.31
C PHE A 100 1.29 -3.86 2.11
N PHE A 101 0.16 -3.81 1.41
CA PHE A 101 -1.16 -4.06 1.95
C PHE A 101 -1.65 -5.39 1.37
N ALA A 102 -1.67 -6.42 2.22
CA ALA A 102 -1.92 -7.79 1.79
C ALA A 102 -2.91 -8.48 2.71
N LYS A 103 -3.74 -9.36 2.16
CA LYS A 103 -4.63 -10.23 2.91
C LYS A 103 -3.86 -11.35 3.59
N LEU A 104 -3.62 -11.17 4.88
CA LEU A 104 -2.94 -12.16 5.71
C LEU A 104 -3.96 -12.99 6.51
N SER A 105 -4.68 -13.89 5.84
CA SER A 105 -5.61 -14.85 6.46
C SER A 105 -4.89 -16.10 7.01
N SER A 106 -5.37 -16.63 8.14
CA SER A 106 -4.93 -17.93 8.67
C SER A 106 -5.53 -19.12 7.90
N LYS A 107 -6.67 -18.91 7.22
CA LYS A 107 -7.25 -19.87 6.29
C LYS A 107 -6.61 -19.63 4.92
N LYS A 108 -5.89 -20.64 4.41
CA LYS A 108 -5.13 -20.56 3.14
C LYS A 108 -5.97 -20.18 1.93
N ALA A 109 -7.27 -20.43 1.95
CA ALA A 109 -8.16 -20.01 0.89
C ALA A 109 -8.13 -18.48 0.82
N ASN A 110 -7.61 -17.96 -0.28
CA ASN A 110 -7.58 -16.54 -0.61
C ASN A 110 -6.61 -15.72 0.25
N ARG A 111 -5.38 -16.20 0.46
CA ARG A 111 -4.34 -15.45 1.16
C ARG A 111 -3.29 -14.96 0.16
N ASP A 112 -3.00 -13.68 0.19
CA ASP A 112 -1.97 -13.10 -0.67
C ASP A 112 -0.59 -13.68 -0.40
N ARG A 113 0.22 -13.68 -1.45
CA ARG A 113 1.60 -14.14 -1.47
C ARG A 113 2.49 -12.92 -1.65
N VAL A 114 3.26 -12.61 -0.62
CA VAL A 114 4.23 -11.51 -0.65
C VAL A 114 5.62 -12.09 -0.92
N PHE A 115 6.27 -11.61 -1.96
CA PHE A 115 7.62 -12.00 -2.37
C PHE A 115 8.59 -10.83 -2.24
N GLY A 116 9.85 -11.12 -1.94
CA GLY A 116 10.89 -10.09 -1.82
C GLY A 116 10.85 -9.30 -0.51
N LEU A 117 9.96 -9.65 0.43
CA LEU A 117 9.86 -9.01 1.74
C LEU A 117 11.20 -9.08 2.49
N SER A 118 11.69 -7.91 2.91
CA SER A 118 12.95 -7.73 3.60
C SER A 118 12.77 -6.99 4.94
N PHE A 119 13.86 -6.84 5.70
CA PHE A 119 13.86 -6.07 6.95
C PHE A 119 13.56 -4.58 6.76
N PHE A 120 13.69 -4.06 5.54
CA PHE A 120 13.50 -2.65 5.24
C PHE A 120 12.05 -2.29 4.91
N ASP A 121 11.16 -3.28 4.84
CA ASP A 121 9.79 -3.13 4.35
C ASP A 121 8.78 -3.09 5.50
N GLU A 122 7.59 -2.58 5.18
CA GLU A 122 6.42 -2.60 6.04
C GLU A 122 5.34 -3.50 5.42
N LEU A 123 4.60 -4.26 6.23
CA LEU A 123 3.54 -5.15 5.78
C LEU A 123 2.30 -4.97 6.66
N ASP A 124 1.24 -4.42 6.08
CA ASP A 124 -0.05 -4.24 6.70
C ASP A 124 -1.09 -5.23 6.16
N ARG A 125 -1.98 -5.63 7.08
CA ARG A 125 -3.07 -6.54 6.76
C ARG A 125 -4.32 -5.79 6.34
N ILE A 126 -4.96 -6.26 5.26
CA ILE A 126 -6.30 -5.87 4.79
C ILE A 126 -7.33 -7.00 4.95
#